data_AF-A0A8S3U163-F1
#
_entry.id   AF-A0A8S3U163-F1
#
_cell.length_a   1.000
_cell.length_b   1.000
_cell.length_c   1.000
_cell.angle_alpha   90.00
_cell.angle_beta   90.00
_cell.angle_gamma   90.00
#
_symmetry.space_group_name_H-M   'P 1'
#
loop_
_entity.id
_entity.type
_entity.pdbx_description
1 polymer ?
#
loop_
_entity_poly.entity_id
_entity_poly.type
_entity_poly.pdbx_seq_one_letter_code
_entity_poly.pdbx_strand_id
1 'polypeptide(L)'
;MSVDHLLLHKTGGNSIETNDEKKRIEFNWNQSVMKDAVVKSLISLLQCLKENNVKPGKELHLLWPISYSRSEDLDIYKATQDGFIAELLTSNQEIIFQSDLDHWTQFSTCRILDPQLSNSDVGLMAYRHTLLYLKDRGKILIKMPDWLLNHFTIIGGDLIIDSLFSTEMFYKEVFFPLVTRGIISDIDRNKLLLYAVDKNNEEINQSLKNHACFPSTRKILMKPSDIILKQSSLSKLFLPGDGYFLDFSVDQETEHRTELFKKLGMLYRRLSNCLIVNRCTSVEQLSRKCVYCAMQRCKDMFEYFERHPPEMDNELLNALTKIKFLPVMIKPKNWPFQWEVRGNVEKIKHVEQNIN
;
A
#
# COMPACT_ATOMS: atom_id res chain seq x y z
N MET A 1 76.96 -2.19 49.55
CA MET A 1 76.71 -0.74 49.37
C MET A 1 75.72 -0.62 48.23
N SER A 2 74.42 -0.71 48.50
CA SER A 2 73.53 0.34 49.05
C SER A 2 73.31 1.48 48.06
N VAL A 3 72.03 1.77 47.81
CA VAL A 3 71.32 3.06 47.89
C VAL A 3 69.99 2.80 47.15
N ASP A 4 68.90 2.37 47.82
CA ASP A 4 68.11 3.19 48.77
C ASP A 4 68.05 4.65 48.34
N HIS A 5 67.30 4.97 47.28
CA HIS A 5 66.61 6.26 47.23
C HIS A 5 65.43 6.20 46.26
N LEU A 6 64.24 6.42 46.83
CA LEU A 6 62.94 6.79 46.24
C LEU A 6 61.81 5.75 46.35
N LEU A 7 61.77 5.07 47.50
CA LEU A 7 60.52 4.87 48.22
C LEU A 7 60.55 5.80 49.44
N LEU A 8 59.84 6.92 49.40
CA LEU A 8 59.31 7.60 50.60
C LEU A 8 58.26 8.62 50.16
N HIS A 9 57.05 8.44 50.72
CA HIS A 9 55.84 9.25 50.57
C HIS A 9 54.90 8.96 49.39
N LYS A 10 54.31 7.76 49.40
CA LYS A 10 52.85 7.65 49.55
C LYS A 10 52.51 6.53 50.52
N THR A 11 52.39 6.94 51.78
CA THR A 11 51.73 6.21 52.86
C THR A 11 50.26 5.99 52.54
N GLY A 12 49.76 4.79 52.84
CA GLY A 12 48.35 4.57 53.16
C GLY A 12 47.46 4.24 51.97
N GLY A 13 47.29 2.93 51.74
CA GLY A 13 46.29 2.40 50.84
C GLY A 13 46.68 1.00 50.42
N ASN A 14 46.39 0.01 51.26
CA ASN A 14 46.13 -1.33 50.73
C ASN A 14 45.04 -1.16 49.67
N SER A 15 45.39 -1.16 48.38
CA SER A 15 44.42 -1.45 47.34
C SER A 15 44.13 -2.94 47.46
N ILE A 16 43.30 -3.27 48.44
CA ILE A 16 42.36 -4.36 48.31
C ILE A 16 41.58 -3.96 47.05
N GLU A 17 42.04 -4.40 45.88
CA GLU A 17 41.15 -4.54 44.73
C GLU A 17 40.00 -5.35 45.28
N THR A 18 38.88 -4.65 45.50
CA THR A 18 37.72 -5.28 46.12
C THR A 18 37.31 -6.41 45.18
N ASN A 19 36.93 -7.57 45.72
CA ASN A 19 36.54 -8.74 44.94
C ASN A 19 35.52 -8.40 43.83
N ASP A 20 34.76 -7.31 44.03
CA ASP A 20 33.80 -6.74 43.09
C ASP A 20 34.45 -6.04 41.87
N GLU A 21 35.60 -5.37 42.01
CA GLU A 21 36.33 -4.78 40.88
C GLU A 21 36.91 -5.84 39.97
N LYS A 22 37.51 -6.90 40.53
CA LYS A 22 38.03 -8.02 39.77
C LYS A 22 36.92 -8.74 38.99
N LYS A 23 35.79 -9.00 39.65
CA LYS A 23 34.59 -9.58 39.00
C LYS A 23 34.06 -8.70 37.88
N ARG A 24 34.06 -7.37 38.05
CA ARG A 24 33.66 -6.43 36.99
C ARG A 24 34.60 -6.46 35.78
N ILE A 25 35.92 -6.50 36.01
CA ILE A 25 36.90 -6.57 34.93
C ILE A 25 36.76 -7.90 34.16
N GLU A 26 36.64 -9.02 34.86
CA GLU A 26 36.43 -10.35 34.25
C GLU A 26 35.11 -10.39 33.45
N PHE A 27 34.03 -9.84 33.99
CA PHE A 27 32.75 -9.73 33.31
C PHE A 27 32.83 -8.91 32.01
N ASN A 28 33.48 -7.74 32.06
CA ASN A 28 33.68 -6.87 30.87
C ASN A 28 34.58 -7.52 29.81
N TRP A 29 35.62 -8.24 30.23
CA TRP A 29 36.49 -9.01 29.34
C TRP A 29 35.71 -10.10 28.63
N ASN A 30 34.94 -10.89 29.37
CA ASN A 30 34.11 -11.96 28.81
C ASN A 30 33.09 -11.42 27.80
N GLN A 31 32.43 -10.31 28.11
CA GLN A 31 31.52 -9.65 27.16
C GLN A 31 32.25 -9.20 25.88
N SER A 32 33.45 -8.64 26.01
CA SER A 32 34.23 -8.17 24.85
C SER A 32 34.67 -9.32 23.95
N VAL A 33 35.15 -10.43 24.54
CA VAL A 33 35.51 -11.65 23.80
C VAL A 33 34.31 -12.24 23.06
N MET A 34 33.15 -12.28 23.73
CA MET A 34 31.90 -12.79 23.15
C MET A 34 31.40 -11.92 22.00
N LYS A 35 31.46 -10.60 22.15
CA LYS A 35 31.00 -9.65 21.12
C LYS A 35 31.91 -9.60 19.89
N ASP A 36 33.21 -9.88 20.03
CA ASP A 36 34.17 -9.75 18.93
C ASP A 36 34.72 -11.11 18.45
N ALA A 37 35.50 -11.81 19.28
CA ALA A 37 36.21 -13.02 18.86
C ALA A 37 35.24 -14.18 18.52
N VAL A 38 34.19 -14.36 19.33
CA VAL A 38 33.18 -15.39 19.08
C VAL A 38 32.31 -15.04 17.87
N VAL A 39 31.91 -13.78 17.72
CA VAL A 39 31.16 -13.33 16.54
C VAL A 39 31.98 -13.56 15.26
N LYS A 40 33.25 -13.14 15.23
CA LYS A 40 34.13 -13.33 14.07
C LYS A 40 34.31 -14.81 13.71
N SER A 41 34.41 -15.70 14.70
CA SER A 41 34.54 -17.13 14.43
C SER A 41 33.25 -17.73 13.85
N LEU A 42 32.08 -17.30 14.33
CA LEU A 42 30.78 -17.70 13.76
C LEU A 42 30.60 -17.20 12.33
N ILE A 43 30.98 -15.95 12.05
CA ILE A 43 30.94 -15.39 10.70
C ILE A 43 31.91 -16.14 9.77
N SER A 44 33.12 -16.43 10.25
CA SER A 44 34.10 -17.23 9.50
C SER A 44 33.57 -18.65 9.20
N LEU A 45 32.82 -19.26 10.13
CA LEU A 45 32.18 -20.54 9.89
C LEU A 45 31.14 -20.46 8.76
N LEU A 46 30.32 -19.41 8.73
CA LEU A 46 29.37 -19.18 7.64
C LEU A 46 30.09 -19.00 6.29
N GLN A 47 31.24 -18.33 6.28
CA GLN A 47 32.06 -18.20 5.07
C GLN A 47 32.64 -19.54 4.62
N CYS A 48 33.14 -20.35 5.54
CA CYS A 48 33.61 -21.70 5.21
C CYS A 48 32.49 -22.52 4.55
N LEU A 49 31.25 -22.45 5.06
CA LEU A 49 30.10 -23.12 4.44
C LEU A 49 29.87 -22.64 3.00
N LYS A 50 29.95 -21.33 2.78
CA LYS A 50 29.86 -20.73 1.44
C LYS A 50 30.94 -21.26 0.49
N GLU A 51 32.20 -21.20 0.90
CA GLU A 51 33.35 -21.61 0.11
C GLU A 51 33.31 -23.10 -0.25
N ASN A 52 32.69 -23.90 0.61
CA ASN A 52 32.45 -25.33 0.38
C ASN A 52 31.16 -25.61 -0.43
N ASN A 53 30.58 -24.61 -1.08
CA ASN A 53 29.36 -24.71 -1.89
C ASN A 53 28.14 -25.28 -1.12
N VAL A 54 28.12 -25.13 0.21
CA VAL A 54 26.95 -25.48 1.00
C VAL A 54 25.87 -24.46 0.69
N LYS A 55 24.73 -24.95 0.19
CA LYS A 55 23.60 -24.09 -0.12
C LYS A 55 22.95 -23.56 1.17
N PRO A 56 22.53 -22.29 1.17
CA PRO A 56 21.62 -21.76 2.18
C PRO A 56 20.41 -22.67 2.32
N GLY A 57 20.17 -23.25 3.50
CA GLY A 57 18.84 -23.79 3.79
C GLY A 57 17.83 -22.65 3.96
N LYS A 58 16.55 -22.92 3.71
CA LYS A 58 15.46 -21.94 3.95
C LYS A 58 15.38 -21.44 5.40
N GLU A 59 15.99 -22.15 6.33
CA GLU A 59 15.94 -21.87 7.77
C GLU A 59 17.34 -21.67 8.35
N LEU A 60 18.30 -21.15 7.58
CA LEU A 60 19.67 -20.94 8.08
C LEU A 60 19.72 -20.09 9.35
N HIS A 61 18.76 -19.18 9.54
CA HIS A 61 18.66 -18.38 10.74
C HIS A 61 18.47 -19.22 12.03
N LEU A 62 18.04 -20.48 11.93
CA LEU A 62 17.97 -21.40 13.06
C LEU A 62 19.36 -21.86 13.55
N LEU A 63 20.40 -21.69 12.73
CA LEU A 63 21.79 -21.98 13.10
C LEU A 63 22.51 -20.77 13.70
N TRP A 64 21.87 -19.60 13.71
CA TRP A 64 22.45 -18.39 14.27
C TRP A 64 22.48 -18.48 15.81
N PRO A 65 23.43 -17.81 16.47
CA PRO A 65 23.55 -17.81 17.93
C PRO A 65 22.40 -17.04 18.64
N ILE A 66 21.22 -16.95 18.01
CA ILE A 66 20.08 -16.15 18.44
C ILE A 66 19.04 -17.09 19.03
N SER A 67 18.67 -16.83 20.28
CA SER A 67 17.67 -17.61 20.99
C SER A 67 16.46 -16.75 21.35
N TYR A 68 15.28 -17.38 21.35
CA TYR A 68 14.03 -16.78 21.81
C TYR A 68 13.91 -16.76 23.36
N SER A 69 14.84 -17.41 24.08
CA SER A 69 14.76 -17.67 25.53
C SER A 69 15.04 -16.40 26.37
N ARG A 70 14.08 -16.06 27.24
CA ARG A 70 14.14 -14.96 28.24
C ARG A 70 14.70 -15.38 29.62
N SER A 71 15.55 -16.40 29.72
CA SER A 71 16.12 -16.83 31.01
C SER A 71 17.27 -15.92 31.48
N GLU A 72 17.11 -15.27 32.63
CA GLU A 72 17.93 -14.19 33.21
C GLU A 72 19.47 -14.38 33.30
N ASP A 73 20.03 -15.54 32.95
CA ASP A 73 21.48 -15.78 32.78
C ASP A 73 22.08 -15.15 31.48
N LEU A 74 21.48 -14.03 31.02
CA LEU A 74 21.31 -13.67 29.61
C LEU A 74 22.32 -12.65 29.04
N ASP A 75 23.08 -11.93 29.86
CA ASP A 75 23.86 -10.77 29.37
C ASP A 75 25.03 -11.14 28.45
N ILE A 76 25.69 -12.27 28.73
CA ILE A 76 26.85 -12.73 27.95
C ILE A 76 26.39 -13.27 26.59
N TYR A 77 25.28 -14.02 26.55
CA TYR A 77 24.70 -14.51 25.29
C TYR A 77 24.11 -13.37 24.46
N LYS A 78 23.51 -12.38 25.12
CA LYS A 78 23.03 -11.16 24.47
C LYS A 78 24.17 -10.40 23.79
N ALA A 79 25.32 -10.26 24.44
CA ALA A 79 26.48 -9.62 23.83
C ALA A 79 26.92 -10.32 22.52
N THR A 80 26.91 -11.65 22.49
CA THR A 80 27.18 -12.44 21.27
C THR A 80 26.10 -12.22 20.21
N GLN A 81 24.82 -12.24 20.59
CA GLN A 81 23.69 -12.05 19.67
C GLN A 81 23.71 -10.68 19.02
N ASP A 82 23.81 -9.63 19.84
CA ASP A 82 23.81 -8.25 19.40
C ASP A 82 25.05 -7.96 18.54
N GLY A 83 26.21 -8.49 18.94
CA GLY A 83 27.45 -8.40 18.16
C GLY A 83 27.33 -9.12 16.81
N PHE A 84 26.73 -10.30 16.78
CA PHE A 84 26.52 -11.09 15.56
C PHE A 84 25.59 -10.36 14.58
N ILE A 85 24.45 -9.83 15.05
CA ILE A 85 23.55 -9.04 14.20
C ILE A 85 24.25 -7.78 13.69
N ALA A 86 24.98 -7.06 14.55
CA ALA A 86 25.72 -5.86 14.13
C ALA A 86 26.76 -6.16 13.04
N GLU A 87 27.49 -7.28 13.17
CA GLU A 87 28.43 -7.73 12.15
C GLU A 87 27.72 -8.12 10.85
N LEU A 88 26.58 -8.82 10.91
CA LEU A 88 25.77 -9.15 9.73
C LEU A 88 25.27 -7.91 8.97
N LEU A 89 24.97 -6.83 9.68
CA LEU A 89 24.45 -5.58 9.11
C LEU A 89 25.55 -4.70 8.51
N THR A 90 26.74 -4.71 9.10
CA THR A 90 27.85 -3.80 8.73
C THR A 90 28.87 -4.45 7.81
N SER A 91 28.92 -5.79 7.79
CA SER A 91 29.87 -6.52 6.97
C SER A 91 29.50 -6.43 5.49
N ASN A 92 30.53 -6.21 4.66
CA ASN A 92 30.43 -6.35 3.20
C ASN A 92 30.55 -7.81 2.75
N GLN A 93 30.49 -8.76 3.68
CA GLN A 93 30.58 -10.18 3.35
C GLN A 93 29.20 -10.68 2.93
N GLU A 94 29.19 -11.54 1.90
CA GLU A 94 27.96 -12.22 1.50
C GLU A 94 27.62 -13.29 2.54
N ILE A 95 26.63 -13.00 3.38
CA ILE A 95 26.11 -13.88 4.41
C ILE A 95 24.60 -14.00 4.21
N ILE A 96 24.12 -15.23 4.18
CA ILE A 96 22.73 -15.52 3.82
C ILE A 96 21.76 -14.85 4.78
N PHE A 97 20.83 -14.13 4.19
CA PHE A 97 19.50 -13.91 4.75
C PHE A 97 18.53 -14.77 3.93
N GLN A 98 17.56 -15.41 4.59
CA GLN A 98 16.63 -16.35 3.97
C GLN A 98 16.06 -15.79 2.65
N SER A 99 16.43 -16.40 1.53
CA SER A 99 16.05 -16.01 0.17
C SER A 99 15.62 -17.26 -0.60
N ASP A 100 14.61 -17.14 -1.45
CA ASP A 100 14.13 -18.25 -2.29
C ASP A 100 15.14 -18.64 -3.41
N LEU A 101 16.28 -17.96 -3.51
CA LEU A 101 17.27 -18.13 -4.58
C LEU A 101 18.46 -19.03 -4.22
N ASP A 102 18.53 -19.60 -3.02
CA ASP A 102 19.66 -20.43 -2.55
C ASP A 102 21.05 -19.78 -2.82
N HIS A 103 21.14 -18.45 -2.74
CA HIS A 103 22.37 -17.69 -2.96
C HIS A 103 22.80 -16.94 -1.70
N TRP A 104 24.12 -16.88 -1.51
CA TRP A 104 24.75 -16.01 -0.50
C TRP A 104 24.61 -14.55 -0.95
N THR A 105 24.31 -13.64 -0.02
CA THR A 105 24.06 -12.23 -0.34
C THR A 105 24.54 -11.30 0.76
N GLN A 106 24.81 -10.04 0.46
CA GLN A 106 25.07 -9.03 1.49
C GLN A 106 23.75 -8.45 2.01
N PHE A 107 23.74 -7.94 3.24
CA PHE A 107 22.52 -7.30 3.77
C PHE A 107 22.12 -6.05 2.96
N SER A 108 23.10 -5.29 2.44
CA SER A 108 22.87 -4.06 1.66
C SER A 108 22.05 -4.25 0.37
N THR A 109 22.02 -5.47 -0.16
CA THR A 109 21.22 -5.86 -1.34
C THR A 109 19.88 -6.47 -0.96
N CYS A 110 19.67 -6.80 0.32
CA CYS A 110 18.42 -7.35 0.83
C CYS A 110 17.33 -6.29 0.95
N ARG A 111 16.09 -6.74 0.78
CA ARG A 111 14.87 -6.01 1.10
C ARG A 111 13.95 -6.93 1.87
N ILE A 112 13.21 -6.37 2.80
CA ILE A 112 12.28 -7.11 3.65
C ILE A 112 10.89 -6.58 3.33
N LEU A 113 9.94 -7.46 2.95
CA LEU A 113 8.57 -7.01 2.74
C LEU A 113 7.99 -6.53 4.07
N ASP A 114 7.26 -5.41 4.05
CA ASP A 114 6.50 -4.92 5.20
C ASP A 114 5.77 -6.07 5.93
N PRO A 115 6.04 -6.31 7.23
CA PRO A 115 5.42 -7.40 7.98
C PRO A 115 3.90 -7.38 7.95
N GLN A 116 3.27 -6.20 7.95
CA GLN A 116 1.81 -6.09 7.89
C GLN A 116 1.25 -6.58 6.56
N LEU A 117 1.97 -6.32 5.46
CA LEU A 117 1.61 -6.81 4.14
C LEU A 117 1.93 -8.30 4.02
N SER A 118 3.12 -8.70 4.47
CA SER A 118 3.59 -10.09 4.42
C SER A 118 2.67 -11.05 5.18
N ASN A 119 2.18 -10.65 6.35
CA ASN A 119 1.32 -11.48 7.21
C ASN A 119 -0.18 -11.38 6.85
N SER A 120 -0.54 -10.64 5.80
CA SER A 120 -1.92 -10.54 5.33
C SER A 120 -2.31 -11.68 4.39
N ASP A 121 -3.61 -11.82 4.13
CA ASP A 121 -4.14 -12.81 3.17
C ASP A 121 -3.61 -12.63 1.74
N VAL A 122 -3.12 -11.44 1.41
CA VAL A 122 -2.50 -11.12 0.11
C VAL A 122 -0.98 -11.13 0.15
N GLY A 123 -0.37 -11.43 1.30
CA GLY A 123 1.07 -11.35 1.52
C GLY A 123 1.87 -12.23 0.58
N LEU A 124 1.40 -13.45 0.29
CA LEU A 124 2.06 -14.34 -0.69
C LEU A 124 2.04 -13.75 -2.11
N MET A 125 0.96 -13.09 -2.51
CA MET A 125 0.85 -12.43 -3.83
C MET A 125 1.80 -11.23 -3.88
N ALA A 126 1.76 -10.38 -2.86
CA ALA A 126 2.65 -9.23 -2.74
C ALA A 126 4.12 -9.65 -2.79
N TYR A 127 4.49 -10.65 -1.99
CA TYR A 127 5.84 -11.20 -1.97
C TYR A 127 6.30 -11.68 -3.35
N ARG A 128 5.48 -12.46 -4.06
CA ARG A 128 5.82 -12.99 -5.40
C ARG A 128 6.06 -11.87 -6.41
N HIS A 129 5.18 -10.88 -6.45
CA HIS A 129 5.30 -9.75 -7.39
C HIS A 129 6.48 -8.84 -7.03
N THR A 130 6.73 -8.59 -5.74
CA THR A 130 7.91 -7.85 -5.27
C THR A 130 9.21 -8.58 -5.58
N LEU A 131 9.26 -9.90 -5.41
CA LEU A 131 10.44 -10.71 -5.74
C LEU A 131 10.81 -10.56 -7.21
N LEU A 132 9.84 -10.65 -8.12
CA LEU A 132 10.06 -10.45 -9.56
C LEU A 132 10.52 -9.01 -9.86
N TYR A 133 9.89 -8.01 -9.24
CA TYR A 133 10.26 -6.61 -9.38
C TYR A 133 11.71 -6.32 -8.95
N LEU A 134 12.14 -6.90 -7.83
CA LEU A 134 13.48 -6.68 -7.27
C LEU A 134 14.57 -7.46 -8.01
N LYS A 135 14.24 -8.64 -8.57
CA LYS A 135 15.18 -9.45 -9.34
C LYS A 135 15.81 -8.66 -10.49
N ASP A 136 15.00 -7.88 -11.21
CA ASP A 136 15.47 -7.05 -12.33
C ASP A 136 16.35 -5.86 -11.89
N ARG A 137 16.43 -5.59 -10.58
CA ARG A 137 17.19 -4.49 -9.98
C ARG A 137 18.40 -4.96 -9.18
N GLY A 138 18.74 -6.25 -9.25
CA GLY A 138 19.84 -6.83 -8.48
C GLY A 138 19.62 -6.76 -6.96
N LYS A 139 18.36 -6.71 -6.52
CA LYS A 139 17.98 -6.74 -5.09
C LYS A 139 17.33 -8.08 -4.76
N ILE A 140 17.46 -8.51 -3.52
CA ILE A 140 16.94 -9.80 -3.05
C ILE A 140 15.88 -9.55 -2.00
N LEU A 141 14.68 -10.08 -2.23
CA LEU A 141 13.63 -10.10 -1.21
C LEU A 141 13.91 -11.25 -0.24
N ILE A 142 13.99 -10.93 1.04
CA ILE A 142 14.24 -11.92 2.09
C ILE A 142 13.01 -12.09 2.98
N LYS A 143 12.84 -13.29 3.52
CA LYS A 143 11.85 -13.57 4.56
C LYS A 143 12.55 -13.53 5.91
N MET A 144 11.88 -12.94 6.90
CA MET A 144 12.39 -12.88 8.25
C MET A 144 11.22 -13.05 9.22
N PRO A 145 11.30 -13.98 10.19
CA PRO A 145 10.31 -14.06 11.26
C PRO A 145 10.23 -12.74 12.03
N ASP A 146 9.03 -12.35 12.48
CA ASP A 146 8.80 -11.07 13.17
C ASP A 146 9.71 -10.88 14.39
N TRP A 147 9.94 -11.94 15.17
CA TRP A 147 10.82 -11.87 16.34
C TRP A 147 12.26 -11.54 15.97
N LEU A 148 12.75 -12.06 14.83
CA LEU A 148 14.10 -11.83 14.34
C LEU A 148 14.21 -10.42 13.76
N LEU A 149 13.19 -9.98 13.01
CA LEU A 149 13.11 -8.60 12.50
C LEU A 149 13.11 -7.57 13.62
N ASN A 150 12.40 -7.84 14.72
CA ASN A 150 12.41 -6.97 15.89
C ASN A 150 13.81 -6.84 16.50
N HIS A 151 14.54 -7.95 16.64
CA HIS A 151 15.91 -7.90 17.16
C HIS A 151 16.84 -7.14 16.21
N PHE A 152 16.73 -7.40 14.90
CA PHE A 152 17.44 -6.64 13.87
C PHE A 152 17.14 -5.15 13.96
N THR A 153 15.89 -4.76 14.16
CA THR A 153 15.46 -3.36 14.26
C THR A 153 16.06 -2.67 15.49
N ILE A 154 16.14 -3.37 16.62
CA ILE A 154 16.77 -2.84 17.86
C ILE A 154 18.25 -2.52 17.62
N ILE A 155 18.97 -3.36 16.87
CA ILE A 155 20.42 -3.21 16.66
C ILE A 155 20.74 -2.30 15.48
N GLY A 156 20.03 -2.47 14.37
CA GLY A 156 20.30 -1.78 13.10
C GLY A 156 19.59 -0.44 12.92
N GLY A 157 18.53 -0.17 13.68
CA GLY A 157 17.77 1.07 13.61
C GLY A 157 17.35 1.43 12.18
N ASP A 158 17.78 2.61 11.73
CA ASP A 158 17.46 3.18 10.42
C ASP A 158 17.88 2.26 9.25
N LEU A 159 18.96 1.50 9.38
CA LEU A 159 19.40 0.56 8.33
C LEU A 159 18.33 -0.51 8.03
N ILE A 160 17.61 -0.96 9.06
CA ILE A 160 16.52 -1.91 8.87
C ILE A 160 15.33 -1.23 8.25
N ILE A 161 14.99 -0.02 8.72
CA ILE A 161 13.87 0.77 8.19
C ILE A 161 14.07 1.03 6.69
N ASP A 162 15.28 1.41 6.27
CA ASP A 162 15.64 1.64 4.87
C ASP A 162 15.63 0.37 4.02
N SER A 163 15.76 -0.80 4.65
CA SER A 163 15.66 -2.10 3.99
C SER A 163 14.22 -2.59 3.85
N LEU A 164 13.26 -2.00 4.59
CA LEU A 164 11.85 -2.34 4.48
C LEU A 164 11.29 -1.87 3.13
N PHE A 165 10.60 -2.79 2.46
CA PHE A 165 9.82 -2.51 1.29
C PHE A 165 8.37 -2.29 1.73
N SER A 166 8.02 -1.02 1.96
CA SER A 166 6.75 -0.63 2.60
C SER A 166 5.54 -1.04 1.74
N THR A 167 4.37 -1.13 2.39
CA THR A 167 3.11 -1.37 1.69
C THR A 167 2.86 -0.32 0.60
N GLU A 168 3.13 0.95 0.86
CA GLU A 168 3.01 2.06 -0.10
C GLU A 168 3.95 1.90 -1.29
N MET A 169 5.22 1.54 -1.03
CA MET A 169 6.19 1.25 -2.10
C MET A 169 5.71 0.09 -2.98
N PHE A 170 5.17 -0.97 -2.38
CA PHE A 170 4.58 -2.07 -3.13
C PHE A 170 3.47 -1.60 -4.07
N TYR A 171 2.52 -0.80 -3.58
CA TYR A 171 1.43 -0.35 -4.45
C TYR A 171 1.94 0.56 -5.57
N LYS A 172 2.79 1.52 -5.23
CA LYS A 172 3.31 2.54 -6.14
C LYS A 172 4.25 1.97 -7.20
N GLU A 173 5.20 1.12 -6.80
CA GLU A 173 6.28 0.65 -7.66
C GLU A 173 6.00 -0.70 -8.33
N VAL A 174 5.14 -1.52 -7.72
CA VAL A 174 4.87 -2.89 -8.18
C VAL A 174 3.45 -3.02 -8.70
N PHE A 175 2.45 -2.84 -7.85
CA PHE A 175 1.05 -3.12 -8.19
C PHE A 175 0.54 -2.28 -9.37
N PHE A 176 0.53 -0.95 -9.27
CA PHE A 176 -0.03 -0.10 -10.33
C PHE A 176 0.71 -0.25 -11.67
N PRO A 177 2.06 -0.32 -11.71
CA PRO A 177 2.77 -0.62 -12.94
C PRO A 177 2.41 -1.98 -13.55
N LEU A 178 2.25 -3.04 -12.75
CA LEU A 178 1.85 -4.36 -13.25
C LEU A 178 0.42 -4.34 -13.80
N VAL A 179 -0.50 -3.64 -13.14
CA VAL A 179 -1.88 -3.44 -13.64
C VAL A 179 -1.88 -2.71 -14.97
N THR A 180 -1.13 -1.60 -15.07
CA THR A 180 -1.05 -0.77 -16.29
C THR A 180 -0.48 -1.56 -17.47
N ARG A 181 0.49 -2.44 -17.21
CA ARG A 181 1.11 -3.29 -18.24
C ARG A 181 0.30 -4.56 -18.56
N GLY A 182 -0.78 -4.84 -17.82
CA GLY A 182 -1.58 -6.05 -18.01
C GLY A 182 -0.84 -7.35 -17.68
N ILE A 183 0.16 -7.30 -16.79
CA ILE A 183 1.00 -8.47 -16.45
C ILE A 183 0.39 -9.26 -15.29
N ILE A 184 -0.33 -8.59 -14.40
CA ILE A 184 -0.96 -9.20 -13.23
C ILE A 184 -2.24 -9.95 -13.59
N SER A 185 -2.45 -11.13 -13.00
CA SER A 185 -3.68 -11.91 -13.20
C SER A 185 -4.90 -11.19 -12.58
N ASP A 186 -6.10 -11.45 -13.12
CA ASP A 186 -7.34 -10.89 -12.58
C ASP A 186 -7.56 -11.25 -11.10
N ILE A 187 -7.19 -12.48 -10.71
CA ILE A 187 -7.36 -12.98 -9.34
C ILE A 187 -6.46 -12.20 -8.38
N ASP A 188 -5.15 -12.11 -8.68
CA ASP A 188 -4.21 -11.39 -7.83
C ASP A 188 -4.55 -9.90 -7.79
N ARG A 189 -4.85 -9.30 -8.96
CA ARG A 189 -5.24 -7.90 -9.05
C ARG A 189 -6.42 -7.59 -8.14
N ASN A 190 -7.50 -8.35 -8.26
CA ASN A 190 -8.73 -8.06 -7.52
C ASN A 190 -8.51 -8.23 -6.00
N LYS A 191 -7.76 -9.25 -5.57
CA LYS A 191 -7.46 -9.45 -4.14
C LYS A 191 -6.60 -8.34 -3.57
N LEU A 192 -5.51 -7.97 -4.26
CA LEU A 192 -4.64 -6.87 -3.85
C LEU A 192 -5.38 -5.53 -3.88
N LEU A 193 -6.20 -5.28 -4.90
CA LEU A 193 -7.04 -4.09 -4.98
C LEU A 193 -7.99 -3.98 -3.79
N LEU A 194 -8.71 -5.05 -3.44
CA LEU A 194 -9.63 -5.05 -2.31
C LEU A 194 -8.89 -4.88 -0.98
N TYR A 195 -7.73 -5.51 -0.81
CA TYR A 195 -6.88 -5.26 0.36
C TYR A 195 -6.49 -3.78 0.47
N ALA A 196 -6.10 -3.14 -0.64
CA ALA A 196 -5.74 -1.72 -0.67
C ALA A 196 -6.91 -0.83 -0.25
N VAL A 197 -8.12 -1.13 -0.76
CA VAL A 197 -9.36 -0.44 -0.41
C VAL A 197 -9.63 -0.58 1.08
N ASP A 198 -9.59 -1.81 1.61
CA ASP A 198 -9.90 -2.10 3.02
C ASP A 198 -8.88 -1.48 3.98
N LYS A 199 -7.60 -1.40 3.58
CA LYS A 199 -6.56 -0.73 4.37
C LYS A 199 -6.82 0.77 4.52
N ASN A 200 -7.50 1.39 3.55
CA ASN A 200 -7.92 2.79 3.55
C ASN A 200 -6.78 3.76 3.90
N ASN A 201 -5.57 3.49 3.40
CA ASN A 201 -4.40 4.35 3.53
C ASN A 201 -4.49 5.52 2.55
N GLU A 202 -4.22 6.75 3.01
CA GLU A 202 -4.43 7.96 2.19
C GLU A 202 -3.54 7.99 0.94
N GLU A 203 -2.25 7.64 1.03
CA GLU A 203 -1.33 7.65 -0.12
C GLU A 203 -1.75 6.63 -1.18
N ILE A 204 -2.11 5.42 -0.74
CA ILE A 204 -2.60 4.36 -1.63
C ILE A 204 -3.94 4.78 -2.24
N ASN A 205 -4.85 5.35 -1.46
CA ASN A 205 -6.15 5.84 -1.92
C ASN A 205 -6.02 6.93 -2.99
N GLN A 206 -5.08 7.86 -2.84
CA GLN A 206 -4.81 8.87 -3.88
C GLN A 206 -4.34 8.22 -5.18
N SER A 207 -3.55 7.16 -5.10
CA SER A 207 -3.16 6.39 -6.29
C SER A 207 -4.34 5.62 -6.90
N LEU A 208 -5.18 4.97 -6.07
CA LEU A 208 -6.39 4.24 -6.51
C LEU A 208 -7.39 5.15 -7.25
N LYS A 209 -7.59 6.38 -6.77
CA LYS A 209 -8.47 7.38 -7.41
C LYS A 209 -8.06 7.68 -8.85
N ASN A 210 -6.75 7.67 -9.12
CA ASN A 210 -6.19 8.15 -10.37
C ASN A 210 -5.85 7.06 -11.39
N HIS A 211 -5.81 5.78 -10.97
CA HIS A 211 -5.45 4.65 -11.82
C HIS A 211 -6.67 3.82 -12.23
N ALA A 212 -6.70 3.42 -13.51
CA ALA A 212 -7.67 2.46 -14.01
C ALA A 212 -7.29 1.05 -13.55
N CYS A 213 -7.82 0.63 -12.40
CA CYS A 213 -7.50 -0.65 -11.78
C CYS A 213 -8.73 -1.45 -11.33
N PHE A 214 -9.92 -0.84 -11.34
CA PHE A 214 -11.15 -1.49 -10.96
C PHE A 214 -11.78 -2.22 -12.16
N PRO A 215 -12.11 -3.51 -12.04
CA PRO A 215 -12.68 -4.26 -13.15
C PRO A 215 -14.15 -3.89 -13.36
N SER A 216 -14.49 -3.55 -14.60
CA SER A 216 -15.88 -3.33 -15.01
C SER A 216 -16.53 -4.60 -15.56
N THR A 217 -17.86 -4.63 -15.64
CA THR A 217 -18.63 -5.74 -16.24
C THR A 217 -18.29 -6.02 -17.71
N ARG A 218 -17.55 -5.12 -18.38
CA ARG A 218 -16.99 -5.33 -19.72
C ARG A 218 -15.57 -5.90 -19.74
N LYS A 219 -15.04 -6.31 -18.58
CA LYS A 219 -13.66 -6.79 -18.41
C LYS A 219 -12.60 -5.74 -18.78
N ILE A 220 -12.97 -4.46 -18.72
CA ILE A 220 -12.06 -3.33 -18.92
C ILE A 220 -11.80 -2.70 -17.54
N LEU A 221 -10.56 -2.28 -17.31
CA LEU A 221 -10.19 -1.55 -16.11
C LEU A 221 -10.60 -0.08 -16.19
N MET A 222 -11.21 0.43 -15.13
CA MET A 222 -11.72 1.79 -15.05
C MET A 222 -11.24 2.47 -13.77
N LYS A 223 -11.23 3.80 -13.78
CA LYS A 223 -11.02 4.59 -12.57
C LYS A 223 -12.29 4.57 -11.72
N PRO A 224 -12.19 4.76 -10.40
CA PRO A 224 -13.36 4.92 -9.55
C PRO A 224 -14.35 5.96 -10.09
N SER A 225 -13.86 7.12 -10.56
CA SER A 225 -14.70 8.20 -11.10
C SER A 225 -15.57 7.83 -12.31
N ASP A 226 -15.25 6.71 -12.96
CA ASP A 226 -15.94 6.25 -14.16
C ASP A 226 -16.88 5.07 -13.86
N ILE A 227 -16.95 4.62 -12.60
CA ILE A 227 -17.72 3.47 -12.15
C ILE A 227 -18.94 3.91 -11.35
N ILE A 228 -20.06 3.23 -11.54
CA ILE A 228 -21.33 3.49 -10.89
C ILE A 228 -21.60 2.42 -9.84
N LEU A 229 -22.00 2.85 -8.64
CA LEU A 229 -22.44 1.94 -7.60
C LEU A 229 -23.81 1.34 -7.95
N LYS A 230 -23.90 0.01 -7.96
CA LYS A 230 -25.12 -0.73 -8.36
C LYS A 230 -26.32 -0.37 -7.48
N GLN A 231 -26.10 -0.14 -6.19
CA GLN A 231 -27.13 0.16 -5.19
C GLN A 231 -27.57 1.65 -5.22
N SER A 232 -26.96 2.48 -6.07
CA SER A 232 -27.29 3.90 -6.16
C SER A 232 -28.50 4.18 -7.05
N SER A 233 -29.12 5.36 -6.90
CA SER A 233 -30.20 5.81 -7.79
C SER A 233 -29.73 6.01 -9.24
N LEU A 234 -28.44 6.23 -9.46
CA LEU A 234 -27.85 6.38 -10.79
C LEU A 234 -27.90 5.08 -11.60
N SER A 235 -27.92 3.92 -10.95
CA SER A 235 -27.84 2.62 -11.64
C SER A 235 -28.97 2.41 -12.64
N LYS A 236 -30.17 2.98 -12.38
CA LYS A 236 -31.33 2.92 -13.29
C LYS A 236 -31.06 3.50 -14.68
N LEU A 237 -30.13 4.45 -14.79
CA LEU A 237 -29.77 5.08 -16.06
C LEU A 237 -28.91 4.19 -16.97
N PHE A 238 -28.41 3.06 -16.44
CA PHE A 238 -27.43 2.20 -17.09
C PHE A 238 -27.94 0.76 -17.14
N LEU A 239 -27.70 0.10 -18.27
CA LEU A 239 -27.94 -1.33 -18.42
C LEU A 239 -26.70 -2.11 -17.95
N PRO A 240 -26.85 -3.37 -17.51
CA PRO A 240 -25.72 -4.20 -17.11
C PRO A 240 -24.62 -4.30 -18.20
N GLY A 241 -25.03 -4.34 -19.47
CA GLY A 241 -24.13 -4.39 -20.62
C GLY A 241 -23.44 -3.07 -20.97
N ASP A 242 -23.75 -1.96 -20.28
CA ASP A 242 -23.12 -0.66 -20.53
C ASP A 242 -21.68 -0.59 -20.00
N GLY A 243 -21.29 -1.48 -19.08
CA GLY A 243 -19.90 -1.60 -18.61
C GLY A 243 -19.48 -0.61 -17.54
N TYR A 244 -20.42 0.03 -16.85
CA TYR A 244 -20.11 1.03 -15.81
C TYR A 244 -20.13 0.46 -14.39
N PHE A 245 -20.49 -0.81 -14.22
CA PHE A 245 -20.59 -1.45 -12.92
C PHE A 245 -19.35 -2.29 -12.63
N LEU A 246 -19.02 -2.46 -11.34
CA LEU A 246 -17.97 -3.37 -10.91
C LEU A 246 -18.29 -4.82 -11.30
N ASP A 247 -17.26 -5.52 -11.75
CA ASP A 247 -17.27 -6.96 -11.99
C ASP A 247 -16.71 -7.71 -10.78
N PHE A 248 -17.37 -7.47 -9.65
CA PHE A 248 -17.12 -8.14 -8.39
C PHE A 248 -18.30 -9.01 -8.01
N SER A 249 -18.02 -10.01 -7.18
CA SER A 249 -19.05 -10.84 -6.56
C SER A 249 -19.71 -10.10 -5.39
N VAL A 250 -20.88 -10.56 -4.96
CA VAL A 250 -21.67 -9.88 -3.92
C VAL A 250 -20.92 -9.78 -2.59
N ASP A 251 -20.15 -10.81 -2.23
CA ASP A 251 -19.27 -10.85 -1.06
C ASP A 251 -18.12 -9.83 -1.11
N GLN A 252 -17.78 -9.34 -2.31
CA GLN A 252 -16.76 -8.32 -2.50
C GLN A 252 -17.33 -6.90 -2.40
N GLU A 253 -18.63 -6.72 -2.60
CA GLU A 253 -19.35 -5.44 -2.52
C GLU A 253 -20.12 -5.30 -1.19
N THR A 254 -19.43 -5.49 -0.06
CA THR A 254 -20.03 -5.31 1.28
C THR A 254 -20.43 -3.84 1.51
N GLU A 255 -21.32 -3.61 2.48
CA GLU A 255 -21.73 -2.24 2.85
C GLU A 255 -20.53 -1.38 3.26
N HIS A 256 -19.60 -1.95 4.03
CA HIS A 256 -18.36 -1.27 4.41
C HIS A 256 -17.53 -0.83 3.20
N ARG A 257 -17.28 -1.76 2.25
CA ARG A 257 -16.54 -1.44 1.02
C ARG A 257 -17.28 -0.46 0.13
N THR A 258 -18.60 -0.50 0.13
CA THR A 258 -19.42 0.47 -0.61
C THR A 258 -19.15 1.90 -0.14
N GLU A 259 -18.99 2.14 1.17
CA GLU A 259 -18.61 3.46 1.68
C GLU A 259 -17.17 3.85 1.27
N LEU A 260 -16.24 2.91 1.25
CA LEU A 260 -14.87 3.15 0.78
C LEU A 260 -14.84 3.47 -0.72
N PHE A 261 -15.62 2.77 -1.53
CA PHE A 261 -15.78 3.05 -2.95
C PHE A 261 -16.35 4.45 -3.21
N LYS A 262 -17.29 4.92 -2.39
CA LYS A 262 -17.76 6.32 -2.43
C LYS A 262 -16.62 7.30 -2.13
N LYS A 263 -15.80 7.04 -1.11
CA LYS A 263 -14.64 7.89 -0.76
C LYS A 263 -13.56 7.91 -1.86
N LEU A 264 -13.42 6.81 -2.60
CA LEU A 264 -12.56 6.72 -3.77
C LEU A 264 -13.13 7.43 -5.01
N GLY A 265 -14.38 7.91 -4.95
CA GLY A 265 -14.98 8.72 -6.01
C GLY A 265 -15.86 7.94 -6.99
N MET A 266 -16.29 6.72 -6.66
CA MET A 266 -17.32 6.05 -7.46
C MET A 266 -18.63 6.84 -7.49
N LEU A 267 -19.30 6.83 -8.63
CA LEU A 267 -20.50 7.61 -8.89
C LEU A 267 -21.72 6.98 -8.20
N TYR A 268 -22.39 7.78 -7.38
CA TYR A 268 -23.59 7.33 -6.65
C TYR A 268 -24.68 8.39 -6.43
N ARG A 269 -24.39 9.67 -6.71
CA ARG A 269 -25.34 10.79 -6.55
C ARG A 269 -25.52 11.60 -7.82
N ARG A 270 -24.41 12.05 -8.42
CA ARG A 270 -24.41 12.92 -9.60
C ARG A 270 -23.56 12.31 -10.72
N LEU A 271 -24.02 12.49 -11.96
CA LEU A 271 -23.28 12.23 -13.17
C LEU A 271 -22.51 13.48 -13.62
N SER A 272 -21.40 13.27 -14.31
CA SER A 272 -20.72 14.35 -15.04
C SER A 272 -21.54 14.78 -16.27
N ASN A 273 -21.32 16.01 -16.75
CA ASN A 273 -21.98 16.54 -17.95
C ASN A 273 -21.80 15.60 -19.17
N CYS A 274 -20.60 15.02 -19.32
CA CYS A 274 -20.32 14.03 -20.37
C CYS A 274 -21.21 12.78 -20.24
N LEU A 275 -21.35 12.22 -19.03
CA LEU A 275 -22.21 11.05 -18.82
C LEU A 275 -23.69 11.37 -19.00
N ILE A 276 -24.14 12.57 -18.60
CA ILE A 276 -25.52 13.03 -18.86
C ILE A 276 -25.81 13.03 -20.37
N VAL A 277 -24.96 13.69 -21.17
CA VAL A 277 -25.11 13.75 -22.63
C VAL A 277 -25.07 12.35 -23.23
N ASN A 278 -24.13 11.51 -22.78
CA ASN A 278 -24.02 10.12 -23.23
C ASN A 278 -25.30 9.33 -22.97
N ARG A 279 -25.87 9.42 -21.76
CA ARG A 279 -27.11 8.73 -21.39
C ARG A 279 -28.30 9.22 -22.19
N CYS A 280 -28.48 10.52 -22.35
CA CYS A 280 -29.53 11.08 -23.21
C CYS A 280 -29.38 10.61 -24.66
N THR A 281 -28.18 10.70 -25.23
CA THR A 281 -27.93 10.30 -26.63
C THR A 281 -28.17 8.80 -26.84
N SER A 282 -27.90 7.97 -25.83
CA SER A 282 -28.08 6.52 -25.91
C SER A 282 -29.54 6.08 -26.12
N VAL A 283 -30.52 6.94 -25.83
CA VAL A 283 -31.96 6.64 -25.98
C VAL A 283 -32.31 6.30 -27.43
N GLU A 284 -31.77 7.04 -28.41
CA GLU A 284 -32.05 6.80 -29.83
C GLU A 284 -31.50 5.45 -30.29
N GLN A 285 -30.32 5.06 -29.81
CA GLN A 285 -29.74 3.76 -30.12
C GLN A 285 -30.50 2.63 -29.42
N LEU A 286 -30.92 2.87 -28.17
CA LEU A 286 -31.67 1.89 -27.39
C LEU A 286 -33.07 1.67 -27.96
N SER A 287 -33.75 2.70 -28.47
CA SER A 287 -35.12 2.59 -29.01
C SER A 287 -35.20 1.67 -30.23
N ARG A 288 -34.13 1.63 -31.04
CA ARG A 288 -33.99 0.70 -32.18
C ARG A 288 -33.91 -0.77 -31.75
N LYS A 289 -33.49 -1.04 -30.50
CA LYS A 289 -33.34 -2.40 -29.96
C LYS A 289 -34.49 -2.80 -29.03
N CYS A 290 -34.93 -1.87 -28.18
CA CYS A 290 -35.96 -2.08 -27.17
C CYS A 290 -36.64 -0.75 -26.85
N VAL A 291 -37.82 -0.51 -27.44
CA VAL A 291 -38.60 0.72 -27.22
C VAL A 291 -38.95 0.90 -25.74
N TYR A 292 -39.35 -0.17 -25.05
CA TYR A 292 -39.66 -0.13 -23.62
C TYR A 292 -38.46 0.32 -22.77
N CYS A 293 -37.28 -0.24 -23.04
CA CYS A 293 -36.05 0.11 -22.34
C CYS A 293 -35.66 1.58 -22.58
N ALA A 294 -35.87 2.07 -23.82
CA ALA A 294 -35.62 3.47 -24.16
C ALA A 294 -36.60 4.42 -23.44
N MET A 295 -37.88 4.08 -23.40
CA MET A 295 -38.89 4.85 -22.64
C MET A 295 -38.57 4.88 -21.15
N GLN A 296 -38.18 3.73 -20.58
CA GLN A 296 -37.79 3.64 -19.17
C GLN A 296 -36.56 4.54 -18.89
N ARG A 297 -35.53 4.50 -19.75
CA ARG A 297 -34.38 5.39 -19.64
C ARG A 297 -34.77 6.87 -19.75
N CYS A 298 -35.69 7.25 -20.63
CA CYS A 298 -36.21 8.63 -20.68
C CYS A 298 -36.82 9.03 -19.33
N LYS A 299 -37.68 8.18 -18.77
CA LYS A 299 -38.31 8.42 -17.47
C LYS A 299 -37.28 8.58 -16.36
N ASP A 300 -36.31 7.67 -16.28
CA ASP A 300 -35.25 7.72 -15.28
C ASP A 300 -34.35 8.96 -15.45
N MET A 301 -34.09 9.41 -16.69
CA MET A 301 -33.36 10.66 -16.96
C MET A 301 -34.12 11.90 -16.49
N PHE A 302 -35.44 11.97 -16.72
CA PHE A 302 -36.25 13.09 -16.22
C PHE A 302 -36.30 13.10 -14.68
N GLU A 303 -36.47 11.93 -14.04
CA GLU A 303 -36.41 11.79 -12.59
C GLU A 303 -35.03 12.21 -12.05
N TYR A 304 -33.95 11.91 -12.78
CA TYR A 304 -32.60 12.37 -12.44
C TYR A 304 -32.48 13.90 -12.52
N PHE A 305 -32.94 14.53 -13.60
CA PHE A 305 -32.88 15.99 -13.78
C PHE A 305 -33.70 16.76 -12.74
N GLU A 306 -34.86 16.24 -12.34
CA GLU A 306 -35.69 16.85 -11.31
C GLU A 306 -34.98 16.85 -9.94
N ARG A 307 -34.32 15.75 -9.59
CA ARG A 307 -33.59 15.63 -8.32
C ARG A 307 -32.22 16.33 -8.33
N HIS A 308 -31.57 16.36 -9.48
CA HIS A 308 -30.22 16.89 -9.65
C HIS A 308 -30.19 17.82 -10.86
N PRO A 309 -30.72 19.05 -10.72
CA PRO A 309 -30.65 20.04 -11.78
C PRO A 309 -29.17 20.24 -12.18
N PRO A 310 -28.79 19.95 -13.43
CA PRO A 310 -27.42 20.13 -13.85
C PRO A 310 -27.07 21.62 -13.85
N GLU A 311 -25.83 21.94 -13.52
CA GLU A 311 -25.29 23.27 -13.79
C GLU A 311 -25.17 23.39 -15.31
N MET A 312 -26.10 24.14 -15.89
CA MET A 312 -26.22 24.29 -17.34
C MET A 312 -25.17 25.28 -17.85
N ASP A 313 -24.00 24.75 -18.19
CA ASP A 313 -23.05 25.50 -19.01
C ASP A 313 -23.47 25.50 -20.50
N ASN A 314 -22.85 26.37 -21.29
CA ASN A 314 -23.17 26.52 -22.71
C ASN A 314 -22.87 25.25 -23.51
N GLU A 315 -21.88 24.45 -23.11
CA GLU A 315 -21.50 23.22 -23.83
C GLU A 315 -22.55 22.12 -23.62
N LEU A 316 -22.97 21.91 -22.37
CA LEU A 316 -24.02 20.99 -21.99
C LEU A 316 -25.35 21.39 -22.64
N LEU A 317 -25.71 22.68 -22.62
CA LEU A 317 -26.92 23.17 -23.28
C LEU A 317 -26.90 22.88 -24.79
N ASN A 318 -25.80 23.21 -25.45
CA ASN A 318 -25.62 22.95 -26.88
C ASN A 318 -25.63 21.45 -27.23
N ALA A 319 -25.18 20.59 -26.32
CA ALA A 319 -25.25 19.15 -26.50
C ALA A 319 -26.68 18.63 -26.33
N LEU A 320 -27.39 19.05 -25.28
CA LEU A 320 -28.74 18.58 -24.96
C LEU A 320 -29.78 19.06 -25.98
N THR A 321 -29.65 20.27 -26.54
CA THR A 321 -30.55 20.79 -27.60
C THR A 321 -30.58 19.96 -28.87
N LYS A 322 -29.52 19.18 -29.14
CA LYS A 322 -29.43 18.29 -30.31
C LYS A 322 -30.16 16.96 -30.10
N ILE A 323 -30.62 16.67 -28.89
CA ILE A 323 -31.21 15.38 -28.53
C ILE A 323 -32.72 15.43 -28.76
N LYS A 324 -33.18 14.67 -29.77
CA LYS A 324 -34.54 14.76 -30.33
C LYS A 324 -35.69 14.61 -29.32
N PHE A 325 -35.52 13.79 -28.28
CA PHE A 325 -36.59 13.54 -27.29
C PHE A 325 -36.62 14.58 -26.16
N LEU A 326 -35.55 15.37 -26.00
CA LEU A 326 -35.49 16.39 -24.96
C LEU A 326 -36.15 17.67 -25.49
N PRO A 327 -37.21 18.17 -24.84
CA PRO A 327 -37.77 19.47 -25.17
C PRO A 327 -36.90 20.57 -24.55
N VAL A 328 -35.68 20.75 -25.06
CA VAL A 328 -34.81 21.84 -24.61
C VAL A 328 -35.31 23.14 -25.24
N MET A 329 -36.27 23.78 -24.57
CA MET A 329 -36.77 25.08 -24.96
C MET A 329 -35.86 26.17 -24.39
N ILE A 330 -35.64 27.23 -25.16
CA ILE A 330 -35.11 28.50 -24.65
C ILE A 330 -36.31 29.32 -24.18
N LYS A 331 -36.24 29.92 -22.98
CA LYS A 331 -37.34 30.75 -22.47
C LYS A 331 -37.64 31.88 -23.48
N PRO A 332 -38.85 31.96 -24.05
CA PRO A 332 -39.20 33.05 -24.94
C PRO A 332 -39.14 34.39 -24.19
N LYS A 333 -38.57 35.43 -24.81
CA LYS A 333 -38.44 36.76 -24.20
C LYS A 333 -39.79 37.33 -23.72
N ASN A 334 -40.88 36.95 -24.39
CA ASN A 334 -42.23 37.45 -24.14
C ASN A 334 -43.14 36.41 -23.47
N TRP A 335 -42.57 35.42 -22.76
CA TRP A 335 -43.39 34.38 -22.13
C TRP A 335 -44.15 34.96 -20.92
N PRO A 336 -45.51 34.99 -20.96
CA PRO A 336 -46.31 35.71 -19.97
C PRO A 336 -46.45 34.95 -18.63
N PHE A 337 -46.03 33.68 -18.58
CA PHE A 337 -46.09 32.86 -17.37
C PHE A 337 -44.71 32.73 -16.73
N GLN A 338 -44.66 32.61 -15.41
CA GLN A 338 -43.43 32.18 -14.75
C GLN A 338 -43.10 30.75 -15.21
N TRP A 339 -41.89 30.54 -15.73
CA TRP A 339 -41.37 29.19 -15.92
C TRP A 339 -41.18 28.58 -14.54
N GLU A 340 -42.06 27.66 -14.13
CA GLU A 340 -41.86 26.88 -12.91
C GLU A 340 -40.61 26.00 -13.08
N VAL A 341 -39.47 26.52 -12.63
CA VAL A 341 -38.35 25.67 -12.27
C VAL A 341 -38.66 25.19 -10.86
N ARG A 342 -39.20 23.98 -10.72
CA ARG A 342 -39.35 23.37 -9.39
C ARG A 342 -37.96 22.99 -8.88
N GLY A 343 -37.33 23.93 -8.20
CA GLY A 343 -36.03 23.79 -7.54
C GLY A 343 -35.68 25.05 -6.75
N ASN A 344 -35.95 25.02 -5.44
CA ASN A 344 -35.61 26.00 -4.40
C ASN A 344 -35.01 27.35 -4.85
N VAL A 345 -35.88 28.31 -5.15
CA VAL A 345 -35.53 29.71 -5.38
C VAL A 345 -35.45 30.43 -4.03
N GLU A 346 -34.33 30.29 -3.31
CA GLU A 346 -34.00 31.22 -2.22
C GLU A 346 -32.56 31.77 -2.27
N LYS A 347 -31.74 31.49 -3.29
CA LYS A 347 -30.36 32.01 -3.34
C LYS A 347 -29.94 32.84 -4.56
N ILE A 348 -30.84 33.13 -5.50
CA ILE A 348 -30.51 34.02 -6.64
C ILE A 348 -31.33 35.32 -6.55
N LYS A 349 -31.23 36.02 -5.42
CA LYS A 349 -31.75 37.39 -5.28
C LYS A 349 -30.69 38.45 -4.99
N HIS A 350 -29.40 38.09 -4.94
CA HIS A 350 -28.35 39.02 -4.50
C HIS A 350 -27.32 39.47 -5.54
N VAL A 351 -27.51 39.18 -6.84
CA VAL A 351 -26.53 39.63 -7.86
C VAL A 351 -27.12 40.62 -8.88
N GLU A 352 -28.44 40.79 -8.96
CA GLU A 352 -29.07 41.73 -9.93
C GLU A 352 -29.49 43.09 -9.33
N GLN A 353 -28.79 43.58 -8.30
CA GLN A 353 -29.02 44.93 -7.77
C GLN A 353 -27.81 45.88 -7.83
N ASN A 354 -26.74 45.55 -8.56
CA ASN A 354 -25.60 46.45 -8.73
C ASN A 354 -25.08 46.51 -10.17
N ILE A 355 -25.95 46.71 -11.17
CA ILE A 355 -25.53 47.34 -12.44
C ILE A 355 -26.68 48.22 -12.96
N ASN A 356 -26.39 49.51 -13.04
CA ASN A 356 -27.17 50.67 -13.52
C ASN A 356 -28.20 51.29 -12.57
#